data_AF-A0A5U6VSB0-F1
#
_entry.id   AF-A0A5U6VSB0-F1
#
_cell.length_a   1.000
_cell.length_b   1.000
_cell.length_c   1.000
_cell.angle_alpha   90.00
_cell.angle_beta   90.00
_cell.angle_gamma   90.00
#
_symmetry.space_group_name_H-M   'P 1'
#
loop_
_entity.id
_entity.type
_entity.pdbx_description
1 polymer ?
#
loop_
_entity_poly.entity_id
_entity_poly.type
_entity_poly.pdbx_seq_one_letter_code
_entity_poly.pdbx_strand_id
1 'polypeptide(L)'
;LSRPDYVLYPLMQSEKIKPVAIFLDGFAFHKDSVSDDVQKRQAIKDSGNFWVWTVTWADLQEQGIKHVQNVMALGHNPDMKQPKFYNPFHDTNFATLEGSFRERNSFALLLDYLSDPGNKTLLWQKMAAAFAWVWLDPKKSQDTGAKQKYAYEMQENAPAYRLNALLPDEPFVFGGLLDSCSSSQQFIELAVVVPQQAIKSTTSIEQMRNWLRLHICFDDRYSQDDGYEAGFNGFWWMVNLLQFLPDMTFTSRKAVHLPQEAETVKMQTSVVVDIQPDESWAEILEFGLLSAEEIALLQSLSLPAPTVGYELQDDDGEIIAEADLAWPLQKQALIIDNQDFTPLFESKGWHVAFGPIDESTLQHLFGGDK
;
A
#
# COMPACT_ATOMS: atom_id res chain seq x y z
N LEU A 1 -15.43 -2.51 7.73
CA LEU A 1 -14.47 -1.86 8.67
C LEU A 1 -13.20 -2.68 8.67
N SER A 2 -12.32 -2.34 7.75
CA SER A 2 -11.03 -2.98 7.56
C SER A 2 -10.01 -2.41 8.53
N ARG A 3 -9.13 -3.28 9.00
CA ARG A 3 -8.00 -2.95 9.86
C ARG A 3 -6.75 -3.56 9.23
N PRO A 4 -5.91 -2.76 8.54
CA PRO A 4 -4.59 -3.21 8.13
C PRO A 4 -3.77 -3.66 9.35
N ASP A 5 -2.88 -4.63 9.17
CA ASP A 5 -1.94 -5.06 10.23
C ASP A 5 -0.96 -3.96 10.57
N TYR A 6 -0.48 -3.25 9.54
CA TYR A 6 0.38 -2.08 9.67
C TYR A 6 -0.07 -0.97 8.72
N VAL A 7 0.20 0.28 9.11
CA VAL A 7 0.10 1.43 8.21
C VAL A 7 1.39 2.23 8.30
N LEU A 8 2.07 2.38 7.17
CA LEU A 8 3.30 3.18 7.08
C LEU A 8 2.98 4.57 6.55
N TYR A 9 3.28 5.59 7.35
CA TYR A 9 3.13 6.99 6.98
C TYR A 9 4.48 7.59 6.58
N PRO A 10 4.56 8.41 5.52
CA PRO A 10 5.76 9.16 5.22
C PRO A 10 6.02 10.20 6.32
N LEU A 11 7.27 10.29 6.79
CA LEU A 11 7.68 11.25 7.85
C LEU A 11 7.45 12.71 7.44
N MET A 12 7.55 13.03 6.14
CA MET A 12 7.20 14.34 5.60
C MET A 12 5.93 14.20 4.76
N GLN A 13 4.87 14.93 5.12
CA GLN A 13 3.64 14.97 4.35
C GLN A 13 3.88 15.63 2.98
N SER A 14 4.10 14.81 1.96
CA SER A 14 3.99 15.22 0.57
C SER A 14 2.67 14.71 0.02
N GLU A 15 1.86 15.58 -0.58
CA GLU A 15 0.64 15.15 -1.31
C GLU A 15 0.93 14.12 -2.42
N LYS A 16 2.21 13.97 -2.80
CA LYS A 16 2.66 13.03 -3.83
C LYS A 16 2.89 11.60 -3.33
N ILE A 17 3.06 11.38 -2.02
CA ILE A 17 3.38 10.08 -1.43
C ILE A 17 2.23 9.67 -0.51
N LYS A 18 1.53 8.60 -0.86
CA LYS A 18 0.43 8.06 -0.06
C LYS A 18 0.98 7.13 1.03
N PRO A 19 0.40 7.14 2.24
CA PRO A 19 0.61 6.07 3.21
C PRO A 19 0.30 4.69 2.62
N VAL A 20 0.93 3.66 3.18
CA VAL A 20 0.77 2.26 2.73
C VAL A 20 0.07 1.46 3.82
N ALA A 21 -1.13 0.97 3.53
CA ALA A 21 -1.87 0.03 4.36
C ALA A 21 -1.43 -1.40 4.03
N ILE A 22 -0.83 -2.10 4.99
CA ILE A 22 -0.22 -3.42 4.81
C ILE A 22 -1.09 -4.49 5.47
N PHE A 23 -1.31 -5.57 4.74
CA PHE A 23 -2.01 -6.77 5.15
C PHE A 23 -1.07 -7.98 5.08
N LEU A 24 -1.05 -8.79 6.14
CA LEU A 24 -0.21 -9.97 6.29
C LEU A 24 -1.05 -11.24 6.17
N ASP A 25 -1.18 -11.74 4.94
CA ASP A 25 -2.14 -12.79 4.62
C ASP A 25 -1.50 -14.18 4.74
N GLY A 26 -1.77 -14.86 5.85
CA GLY A 26 -1.49 -16.28 5.99
C GLY A 26 -2.49 -17.11 5.17
N PHE A 27 -2.01 -17.90 4.19
CA PHE A 27 -2.87 -18.68 3.29
C PHE A 27 -3.90 -19.54 4.03
N ALA A 28 -3.48 -20.22 5.11
CA ALA A 28 -4.35 -21.07 5.92
C ALA A 28 -5.56 -20.35 6.52
N PHE A 29 -5.46 -19.04 6.76
CA PHE A 29 -6.52 -18.21 7.34
C PHE A 29 -7.32 -17.45 6.29
N HIS A 30 -6.67 -17.04 5.19
CA HIS A 30 -7.27 -16.15 4.19
C HIS A 30 -7.86 -16.84 2.96
N LYS A 31 -7.53 -18.12 2.71
CA LYS A 31 -7.96 -18.82 1.49
C LYS A 31 -9.49 -18.87 1.29
N ASP A 32 -10.25 -18.82 2.38
CA ASP A 32 -11.71 -18.88 2.37
C ASP A 32 -12.38 -17.50 2.60
N SER A 33 -11.61 -16.44 2.87
CA SER A 33 -12.08 -15.07 3.13
C SER A 33 -11.80 -14.08 1.99
N VAL A 34 -11.29 -14.55 0.84
CA VAL A 34 -10.85 -13.67 -0.27
C VAL A 34 -11.92 -12.65 -0.67
N SER A 35 -13.21 -13.04 -0.72
CA SER A 35 -14.31 -12.11 -1.02
C SER A 35 -14.47 -10.92 -0.06
N ASP A 36 -14.19 -11.10 1.23
CA ASP A 36 -14.19 -10.05 2.24
C ASP A 36 -12.90 -9.22 2.13
N ASP A 37 -11.79 -9.92 1.92
CA ASP A 37 -10.47 -9.33 1.75
C ASP A 37 -10.39 -8.35 0.56
N VAL A 38 -10.96 -8.70 -0.59
CA VAL A 38 -11.00 -7.83 -1.77
C VAL A 38 -11.91 -6.63 -1.57
N GLN A 39 -13.07 -6.78 -0.92
CA GLN A 39 -14.00 -5.66 -0.69
C GLN A 39 -13.36 -4.58 0.17
N LYS A 40 -12.77 -4.98 1.30
CA LYS A 40 -12.03 -4.12 2.22
C LYS A 40 -10.88 -3.39 1.53
N ARG A 41 -10.00 -4.15 0.87
CA ARG A 41 -8.82 -3.59 0.21
C ARG A 41 -9.17 -2.71 -0.99
N GLN A 42 -10.20 -3.05 -1.76
CA GLN A 42 -10.70 -2.23 -2.86
C GLN A 42 -11.25 -0.90 -2.33
N ALA A 43 -12.01 -0.91 -1.23
CA ALA A 43 -12.56 0.30 -0.63
C ALA A 43 -11.48 1.23 -0.05
N ILE A 44 -10.44 0.68 0.61
CA ILE A 44 -9.26 1.47 1.04
C ILE A 44 -8.57 2.12 -0.17
N LYS A 45 -8.37 1.37 -1.25
CA LYS A 45 -7.78 1.90 -2.48
C LYS A 45 -8.66 3.02 -3.09
N ASP A 46 -9.97 2.81 -3.15
CA ASP A 46 -10.94 3.76 -3.73
C ASP A 46 -11.08 5.04 -2.90
N SER A 47 -10.73 5.00 -1.61
CA SER A 47 -10.60 6.19 -0.78
C SER A 47 -9.59 7.19 -1.35
N GLY A 48 -8.65 6.74 -2.19
CA GLY A 48 -7.60 7.57 -2.77
C GLY A 48 -6.49 7.96 -1.81
N ASN A 49 -6.61 7.65 -0.51
CA ASN A 49 -5.71 8.12 0.54
C ASN A 49 -4.56 7.15 0.83
N PHE A 50 -4.66 5.89 0.40
CA PHE A 50 -3.69 4.84 0.73
C PHE A 50 -3.30 4.06 -0.53
N TRP A 51 -2.06 3.55 -0.53
CA TRP A 51 -1.75 2.32 -1.26
C TRP A 51 -2.09 1.11 -0.39
N VAL A 52 -2.52 0.03 -1.02
CA VAL A 52 -2.82 -1.22 -0.32
C VAL A 52 -1.76 -2.24 -0.68
N TRP A 53 -1.19 -2.88 0.32
CA TRP A 53 -0.10 -3.83 0.12
C TRP A 53 -0.40 -5.13 0.84
N THR A 54 -0.45 -6.23 0.12
CA THR A 54 -0.65 -7.55 0.72
C THR A 54 0.64 -8.36 0.63
N VAL A 55 1.14 -8.83 1.77
CA VAL A 55 2.30 -9.71 1.88
C VAL A 55 1.83 -11.04 2.42
N THR A 56 2.11 -12.12 1.71
CA THR A 56 1.73 -13.47 2.12
C THR A 56 2.84 -14.12 2.95
N TRP A 57 2.50 -15.17 3.70
CA TRP A 57 3.51 -15.95 4.43
C TRP A 57 4.61 -16.50 3.51
N ALA A 58 4.25 -16.92 2.29
CA ALA A 58 5.19 -17.45 1.31
C ALA A 58 6.21 -16.38 0.84
N ASP A 59 5.81 -15.10 0.76
CA ASP A 59 6.72 -13.99 0.41
C ASP A 59 7.86 -13.80 1.44
N LEU A 60 7.65 -14.23 2.69
CA LEU A 60 8.66 -14.15 3.76
C LEU A 60 9.59 -15.38 3.78
N GLN A 61 9.11 -16.52 3.29
CA GLN A 61 9.88 -17.78 3.28
C GLN A 61 10.70 -17.96 2.00
N GLU A 62 10.18 -17.51 0.86
CA GLU A 62 10.78 -17.73 -0.44
C GLU A 62 11.29 -16.42 -1.06
N GLN A 63 12.55 -16.44 -1.48
CA GLN A 63 13.08 -15.39 -2.35
C GLN A 63 12.58 -15.57 -3.78
N GLY A 64 12.27 -14.46 -4.44
CA GLY A 64 11.74 -14.47 -5.80
C GLY A 64 10.30 -14.98 -5.87
N ILE A 65 9.84 -15.33 -7.07
CA ILE A 65 8.42 -15.51 -7.37
C ILE A 65 8.02 -16.97 -7.62
N LYS A 66 8.71 -17.94 -7.01
CA LYS A 66 8.46 -19.38 -7.27
C LYS A 66 7.09 -19.83 -6.77
N HIS A 67 6.64 -19.30 -5.63
CA HIS A 67 5.32 -19.53 -5.04
C HIS A 67 4.19 -18.74 -5.72
N VAL A 68 4.49 -17.92 -6.72
CA VAL A 68 3.55 -17.00 -7.37
C VAL A 68 3.13 -17.56 -8.73
N GLN A 69 1.83 -17.66 -8.98
CA GLN A 69 1.32 -17.86 -10.34
C GLN A 69 1.51 -16.56 -11.14
N ASN A 70 2.64 -16.45 -11.85
CA ASN A 70 2.94 -15.28 -12.66
C ASN A 70 2.18 -15.30 -13.99
N VAL A 71 1.00 -14.66 -14.01
CA VAL A 71 0.23 -14.45 -15.25
C VAL A 71 0.56 -13.12 -15.96
N MET A 72 1.40 -12.27 -15.36
CA MET A 72 1.80 -10.97 -15.94
C MET A 72 2.46 -11.13 -17.32
N ALA A 73 3.13 -12.24 -17.58
CA ALA A 73 3.80 -12.50 -18.86
C ALA A 73 2.88 -13.04 -19.97
N LEU A 74 1.63 -13.42 -19.64
CA LEU A 74 0.71 -14.11 -20.53
C LEU A 74 -0.18 -13.15 -21.32
N GLY A 75 -0.74 -13.63 -22.43
CA GLY A 75 -1.79 -12.91 -23.19
C GLY A 75 -1.34 -11.59 -23.83
N HIS A 76 -0.05 -11.26 -23.82
CA HIS A 76 0.48 -10.07 -24.45
C HIS A 76 0.27 -10.09 -25.96
N ASN A 77 -0.36 -9.05 -26.50
CA ASN A 77 -0.50 -8.83 -27.93
C ASN A 77 0.83 -8.33 -28.52
N PRO A 78 1.49 -9.09 -29.43
CA PRO A 78 2.76 -8.69 -30.02
C PRO A 78 2.67 -7.39 -30.82
N ASP A 79 1.51 -7.09 -31.43
CA ASP A 79 1.31 -5.83 -32.14
C ASP A 79 1.41 -4.65 -31.17
N MET A 80 0.79 -4.74 -29.99
CA MET A 80 0.80 -3.66 -29.00
C MET A 80 2.19 -3.37 -28.41
N LYS A 81 3.14 -4.30 -28.54
CA LYS A 81 4.56 -4.11 -28.19
C LYS A 81 5.39 -3.44 -29.30
N GLN A 82 4.88 -3.33 -30.53
CA GLN A 82 5.63 -2.70 -31.62
C GLN A 82 5.80 -1.19 -31.36
N PRO A 83 6.98 -0.60 -31.62
CA PRO A 83 7.25 0.81 -31.34
C PRO A 83 6.23 1.80 -31.92
N LYS A 84 5.69 1.50 -33.10
CA LYS A 84 4.68 2.33 -33.77
C LYS A 84 3.37 2.47 -32.99
N PHE A 85 3.03 1.47 -32.17
CA PHE A 85 1.82 1.47 -31.33
C PHE A 85 2.14 1.79 -29.87
N TYR A 86 3.31 1.38 -29.38
CA TYR A 86 3.70 1.55 -27.99
C TYR A 86 4.22 2.96 -27.67
N ASN A 87 5.18 3.47 -28.45
CA ASN A 87 5.90 4.72 -28.16
C ASN A 87 5.03 6.01 -28.17
N PRO A 88 3.91 6.10 -28.91
CA PRO A 88 3.02 7.27 -28.80
C PRO A 88 2.47 7.47 -27.38
N PHE A 89 2.37 6.40 -26.59
CA PHE A 89 1.70 6.41 -25.29
C PHE A 89 2.61 5.99 -24.13
N HIS A 90 3.88 5.67 -24.41
CA HIS A 90 4.84 5.23 -23.41
C HIS A 90 6.23 5.80 -23.73
N ASP A 91 6.90 6.34 -22.71
CA ASP A 91 8.24 6.93 -22.83
C ASP A 91 9.36 6.00 -22.33
N THR A 92 9.00 4.82 -21.82
CA THR A 92 9.93 3.85 -21.22
C THR A 92 9.75 2.49 -21.86
N ASN A 93 10.86 1.84 -22.21
CA ASN A 93 10.85 0.53 -22.85
C ASN A 93 10.17 -0.54 -21.96
N PHE A 94 9.32 -1.37 -22.57
CA PHE A 94 8.58 -2.42 -21.86
C PHE A 94 9.49 -3.40 -21.10
N ALA A 95 10.59 -3.85 -21.71
CA ALA A 95 11.51 -4.80 -21.08
C ALA A 95 12.25 -4.19 -19.89
N THR A 96 12.52 -2.87 -19.92
CA THR A 96 13.07 -2.14 -18.77
C THR A 96 12.06 -2.10 -17.61
N LEU A 97 10.78 -1.86 -17.90
CA LEU A 97 9.72 -1.88 -16.89
C LEU A 97 9.54 -3.28 -16.28
N GLU A 98 9.45 -4.31 -17.12
CA GLU A 98 9.35 -5.72 -16.69
C GLU A 98 10.56 -6.14 -15.84
N GLY A 99 11.77 -5.78 -16.27
CA GLY A 99 13.01 -6.08 -15.53
C GLY A 99 13.07 -5.47 -14.13
N SER A 100 12.29 -4.43 -13.84
CA SER A 100 12.31 -3.76 -12.54
C SER A 100 11.62 -4.56 -11.42
N PHE A 101 10.76 -5.54 -11.75
CA PHE A 101 9.95 -6.26 -10.76
C PHE A 101 9.91 -7.79 -10.95
N ARG A 102 10.20 -8.32 -12.14
CA ARG A 102 9.89 -9.73 -12.51
C ARG A 102 10.49 -10.82 -11.61
N GLU A 103 11.50 -10.50 -10.80
CA GLU A 103 12.17 -11.44 -9.89
C GLU A 103 11.88 -11.12 -8.41
N ARG A 104 10.94 -10.21 -8.13
CA ARG A 104 10.65 -9.68 -6.79
C ARG A 104 9.26 -10.12 -6.34
N ASN A 105 9.19 -10.74 -5.18
CA ASN A 105 7.94 -11.08 -4.52
C ASN A 105 7.30 -9.86 -3.85
N SER A 106 6.13 -10.00 -3.24
CA SER A 106 5.38 -8.86 -2.68
C SER A 106 6.14 -8.13 -1.57
N PHE A 107 6.92 -8.85 -0.75
CA PHE A 107 7.74 -8.22 0.31
C PHE A 107 8.93 -7.45 -0.27
N ALA A 108 9.66 -8.03 -1.22
CA ALA A 108 10.76 -7.35 -1.90
C ALA A 108 10.28 -6.12 -2.68
N LEU A 109 9.08 -6.18 -3.26
CA LEU A 109 8.46 -5.03 -3.91
C LEU A 109 8.09 -3.94 -2.89
N LEU A 110 7.57 -4.30 -1.70
CA LEU A 110 7.32 -3.32 -0.65
C LEU A 110 8.59 -2.56 -0.27
N LEU A 111 9.69 -3.28 -0.01
CA LEU A 111 10.97 -2.67 0.32
C LEU A 111 11.49 -1.78 -0.80
N ASP A 112 11.32 -2.19 -2.05
CA ASP A 112 11.69 -1.37 -3.21
C ASP A 112 10.86 -0.08 -3.31
N TYR A 113 9.55 -0.16 -3.04
CA TYR A 113 8.69 1.03 -2.97
C TYR A 113 9.18 2.01 -1.90
N LEU A 114 9.37 1.49 -0.68
CA LEU A 114 9.71 2.28 0.50
C LEU A 114 11.10 2.95 0.39
N SER A 115 11.99 2.43 -0.46
CA SER A 115 13.31 3.02 -0.69
C SER A 115 13.27 4.38 -1.40
N ASP A 116 12.26 4.62 -2.24
CA ASP A 116 12.07 5.89 -2.97
C ASP A 116 10.62 6.05 -3.47
N PRO A 117 9.64 6.27 -2.58
CA PRO A 117 8.22 6.19 -2.92
C PRO A 117 7.81 7.14 -4.04
N GLY A 118 8.44 8.33 -4.13
CA GLY A 118 8.16 9.33 -5.15
C GLY A 118 8.51 8.83 -6.56
N ASN A 119 9.75 8.40 -6.78
CA ASN A 119 10.15 7.90 -8.10
C ASN A 119 9.53 6.53 -8.41
N LYS A 120 9.33 5.68 -7.40
CA LYS A 120 8.70 4.36 -7.57
C LYS A 120 7.24 4.48 -7.97
N THR A 121 6.50 5.42 -7.41
CA THR A 121 5.12 5.71 -7.82
C THR A 121 5.06 6.04 -9.31
N LEU A 122 5.93 6.92 -9.82
CA LEU A 122 5.94 7.26 -11.24
C LEU A 122 6.38 6.07 -12.12
N LEU A 123 7.40 5.32 -11.71
CA LEU A 123 7.87 4.13 -12.42
C LEU A 123 6.77 3.08 -12.53
N TRP A 124 6.05 2.82 -11.44
CA TRP A 124 5.02 1.79 -11.41
C TRP A 124 3.71 2.22 -12.06
N GLN A 125 3.40 3.51 -12.08
CA GLN A 125 2.36 4.06 -12.96
C GLN A 125 2.66 3.80 -14.44
N LYS A 126 3.93 3.97 -14.86
CA LYS A 126 4.36 3.66 -16.23
C LYS A 126 4.28 2.16 -16.51
N MET A 127 4.72 1.33 -15.56
CA MET A 127 4.66 -0.12 -15.65
C MET A 127 3.21 -0.61 -15.78
N ALA A 128 2.30 -0.20 -14.89
CA ALA A 128 0.92 -0.65 -14.91
C ALA A 128 0.20 -0.23 -16.21
N ALA A 129 0.47 0.98 -16.72
CA ALA A 129 -0.03 1.44 -18.02
C ALA A 129 0.52 0.60 -19.18
N ALA A 130 1.83 0.30 -19.17
CA ALA A 130 2.47 -0.50 -20.20
C ALA A 130 1.92 -1.93 -20.26
N PHE A 131 1.73 -2.57 -19.10
CA PHE A 131 1.11 -3.90 -19.01
C PHE A 131 -0.34 -3.89 -19.47
N ALA A 132 -1.14 -2.92 -19.00
CA ALA A 132 -2.50 -2.74 -19.48
C ALA A 132 -2.54 -2.60 -21.01
N TRP A 133 -1.68 -1.74 -21.59
CA TRP A 133 -1.60 -1.52 -23.02
C TRP A 133 -1.30 -2.78 -23.83
N VAL A 134 -0.33 -3.58 -23.40
CA VAL A 134 0.08 -4.77 -24.17
C VAL A 134 -0.93 -5.91 -24.10
N TRP A 135 -1.89 -5.88 -23.18
CA TRP A 135 -3.00 -6.83 -23.14
C TRP A 135 -4.14 -6.50 -24.09
N LEU A 136 -4.23 -5.28 -24.62
CA LEU A 136 -5.28 -4.88 -25.55
C LEU A 136 -5.22 -5.69 -26.85
N ASP A 137 -6.39 -6.05 -27.38
CA ASP A 137 -6.52 -6.75 -28.66
C ASP A 137 -7.47 -5.99 -29.61
N PRO A 138 -6.94 -5.02 -30.40
CA PRO A 138 -7.74 -4.25 -31.35
C PRO A 138 -8.44 -5.10 -32.41
N LYS A 139 -7.83 -6.22 -32.83
CA LYS A 139 -8.37 -7.08 -33.90
C LYS A 139 -9.56 -7.88 -33.36
N LYS A 140 -9.38 -8.52 -32.22
CA LYS A 140 -10.45 -9.24 -31.53
C LYS A 140 -11.58 -8.31 -31.09
N SER A 141 -11.25 -7.07 -30.76
CA SER A 141 -12.21 -6.01 -30.49
C SER A 141 -13.05 -5.56 -31.70
N GLN A 142 -12.86 -6.13 -32.90
CA GLN A 142 -13.77 -5.95 -34.02
C GLN A 142 -14.70 -7.14 -34.24
N ASP A 143 -14.44 -8.29 -33.59
CA ASP A 143 -15.26 -9.49 -33.73
C ASP A 143 -16.51 -9.42 -32.84
N THR A 144 -17.68 -9.53 -33.46
CA THR A 144 -18.97 -9.42 -32.75
C THR A 144 -19.18 -10.56 -31.75
N GLY A 145 -18.73 -11.77 -32.07
CA GLY A 145 -18.86 -12.93 -31.17
C GLY A 145 -17.97 -12.78 -29.94
N ALA A 146 -16.73 -12.35 -30.13
CA ALA A 146 -15.78 -12.06 -29.06
C ALA A 146 -16.30 -10.94 -28.15
N LYS A 147 -16.89 -9.87 -28.71
CA LYS A 147 -17.54 -8.80 -27.93
C LYS A 147 -18.68 -9.31 -27.06
N GLN A 148 -19.57 -10.14 -27.63
CA GLN A 148 -20.69 -10.70 -26.88
C GLN A 148 -20.21 -11.62 -25.76
N LYS A 149 -19.22 -12.47 -26.03
CA LYS A 149 -18.60 -13.33 -25.01
C LYS A 149 -17.90 -12.51 -23.92
N TYR A 150 -17.15 -11.48 -24.30
CA TYR A 150 -16.49 -10.56 -23.37
C TYR A 150 -17.51 -9.87 -22.46
N ALA A 151 -18.61 -9.37 -23.02
CA ALA A 151 -19.67 -8.73 -22.23
C ALA A 151 -20.32 -9.69 -21.22
N TYR A 152 -20.53 -10.95 -21.61
CA TYR A 152 -21.04 -11.99 -20.72
C TYR A 152 -20.06 -12.28 -19.57
N GLU A 153 -18.77 -12.47 -19.89
CA GLU A 153 -17.74 -12.71 -18.87
C GLU A 153 -17.57 -11.53 -17.90
N MET A 154 -17.75 -10.29 -18.37
CA MET A 154 -17.73 -9.13 -17.48
C MET A 154 -18.89 -9.12 -16.50
N GLN A 155 -20.06 -9.65 -16.86
CA GLN A 155 -21.16 -9.79 -15.90
C GLN A 155 -20.85 -10.84 -14.81
N GLU A 156 -20.00 -11.82 -15.11
CA GLU A 156 -19.56 -12.83 -14.13
C GLU A 156 -18.33 -12.39 -13.32
N ASN A 157 -17.52 -11.49 -13.85
CA ASN A 157 -16.23 -11.11 -13.27
C ASN A 157 -16.21 -9.73 -12.63
N ALA A 158 -17.09 -8.81 -13.03
CA ALA A 158 -17.06 -7.44 -12.57
C ALA A 158 -18.35 -7.05 -11.83
N PRO A 159 -18.24 -6.33 -10.71
CA PRO A 159 -19.40 -5.85 -9.97
C PRO A 159 -20.21 -4.84 -10.78
N ALA A 160 -21.51 -4.72 -10.48
CA ALA A 160 -22.44 -3.93 -11.28
C ALA A 160 -22.01 -2.46 -11.48
N TYR A 161 -21.44 -1.83 -10.45
CA TYR A 161 -20.94 -0.44 -10.53
C TYR A 161 -19.79 -0.27 -11.54
N ARG A 162 -19.07 -1.35 -11.83
CA ARG A 162 -17.88 -1.35 -12.69
C ARG A 162 -18.19 -1.66 -14.16
N LEU A 163 -19.34 -2.29 -14.43
CA LEU A 163 -19.70 -2.75 -15.78
C LEU A 163 -19.68 -1.63 -16.83
N ASN A 164 -20.22 -0.45 -16.55
CA ASN A 164 -20.23 0.66 -17.52
C ASN A 164 -18.83 1.14 -17.92
N ALA A 165 -17.85 1.00 -17.02
CA ALA A 165 -16.47 1.33 -17.32
C ALA A 165 -15.83 0.27 -18.22
N LEU A 166 -16.17 -1.01 -18.03
CA LEU A 166 -15.61 -2.12 -18.81
C LEU A 166 -16.38 -2.39 -20.13
N LEU A 167 -17.63 -1.96 -20.19
CA LEU A 167 -18.54 -2.09 -21.33
C LEU A 167 -19.16 -0.72 -21.66
N PRO A 168 -18.36 0.27 -22.08
CA PRO A 168 -18.89 1.59 -22.39
C PRO A 168 -19.80 1.53 -23.63
N ASP A 169 -20.78 2.42 -23.69
CA ASP A 169 -21.73 2.54 -24.81
C ASP A 169 -21.08 3.02 -26.12
N GLU A 170 -19.84 3.51 -26.05
CA GLU A 170 -19.04 3.97 -27.19
C GLU A 170 -18.07 2.89 -27.68
N PRO A 171 -17.57 2.95 -28.94
CA PRO A 171 -16.59 1.99 -29.43
C PRO A 171 -15.35 1.93 -28.53
N PHE A 172 -14.97 0.72 -28.12
CA PHE A 172 -13.82 0.46 -27.26
C PHE A 172 -12.93 -0.65 -27.81
N VAL A 173 -11.71 -0.73 -27.28
CA VAL A 173 -10.80 -1.86 -27.44
C VAL A 173 -10.70 -2.56 -26.10
N PHE A 174 -10.89 -3.88 -26.10
CA PHE A 174 -10.71 -4.73 -24.94
C PHE A 174 -9.58 -5.74 -25.14
N GLY A 175 -9.16 -6.35 -24.04
CA GLY A 175 -8.18 -7.43 -24.00
C GLY A 175 -8.03 -7.98 -22.59
N GLY A 176 -7.00 -8.79 -22.36
CA GLY A 176 -6.72 -9.39 -21.05
C GLY A 176 -6.65 -10.92 -21.06
N LEU A 177 -6.94 -11.54 -19.92
CA LEU A 177 -6.78 -12.98 -19.66
C LEU A 177 -8.11 -13.70 -19.41
N LEU A 178 -9.11 -13.41 -20.22
CA LEU A 178 -10.42 -14.07 -20.20
C LEU A 178 -10.54 -15.12 -21.32
N ASP A 179 -11.52 -16.03 -21.25
CA ASP A 179 -11.73 -16.98 -22.35
C ASP A 179 -12.18 -16.30 -23.65
N SER A 180 -12.88 -15.16 -23.58
CA SER A 180 -13.11 -14.31 -24.78
C SER A 180 -11.80 -13.84 -25.40
N CYS A 181 -10.79 -13.59 -24.56
CA CYS A 181 -9.44 -13.22 -24.97
C CYS A 181 -8.55 -14.41 -25.34
N SER A 182 -9.11 -15.63 -25.43
CA SER A 182 -8.36 -16.88 -25.68
C SER A 182 -7.37 -17.24 -24.57
N SER A 183 -7.67 -16.83 -23.34
CA SER A 183 -7.02 -17.32 -22.12
C SER A 183 -7.64 -18.65 -21.68
N SER A 184 -6.99 -19.28 -20.69
CA SER A 184 -7.49 -20.45 -19.95
C SER A 184 -6.96 -20.43 -18.52
N GLN A 185 -6.68 -19.23 -17.98
CA GLN A 185 -6.19 -19.09 -16.61
C GLN A 185 -7.32 -19.42 -15.63
N GLN A 186 -7.08 -20.39 -14.75
CA GLN A 186 -8.09 -20.88 -13.81
C GLN A 186 -8.39 -19.87 -12.69
N PHE A 187 -7.35 -19.29 -12.09
CA PHE A 187 -7.51 -18.50 -10.85
C PHE A 187 -7.55 -16.99 -11.06
N ILE A 188 -6.82 -16.47 -12.04
CA ILE A 188 -6.67 -15.02 -12.24
C ILE A 188 -7.18 -14.67 -13.62
N GLU A 189 -8.32 -13.99 -13.65
CA GLU A 189 -8.89 -13.39 -14.85
C GLU A 189 -8.66 -11.88 -14.81
N LEU A 190 -8.35 -11.26 -15.95
CA LEU A 190 -8.24 -9.81 -16.02
C LEU A 190 -8.79 -9.26 -17.34
N ALA A 191 -9.30 -8.05 -17.27
CA ALA A 191 -9.80 -7.29 -18.39
C ALA A 191 -9.10 -5.94 -18.48
N VAL A 192 -8.70 -5.56 -19.69
CA VAL A 192 -8.25 -4.20 -19.99
C VAL A 192 -9.16 -3.58 -21.02
N VAL A 193 -9.53 -2.32 -20.82
CA VAL A 193 -10.39 -1.55 -21.73
C VAL A 193 -9.81 -0.18 -21.97
N VAL A 194 -9.90 0.28 -23.21
CA VAL A 194 -9.68 1.68 -23.57
C VAL A 194 -10.74 2.12 -24.60
N PRO A 195 -11.41 3.26 -24.40
CA PRO A 195 -12.27 3.84 -25.43
C PRO A 195 -11.50 4.17 -26.71
N GLN A 196 -12.04 3.85 -27.88
CA GLN A 196 -11.35 4.08 -29.16
C GLN A 196 -11.07 5.57 -29.39
N GLN A 197 -11.91 6.47 -28.87
CA GLN A 197 -11.70 7.92 -28.94
C GLN A 197 -10.44 8.42 -28.22
N ALA A 198 -9.90 7.62 -27.28
CA ALA A 198 -8.65 7.93 -26.60
C ALA A 198 -7.42 7.61 -27.45
N ILE A 199 -7.53 6.70 -28.43
CA ILE A 199 -6.43 6.25 -29.29
C ILE A 199 -6.28 7.21 -30.48
N LYS A 200 -5.71 8.38 -30.23
CA LYS A 200 -5.43 9.41 -31.23
C LYS A 200 -4.05 10.02 -31.00
N SER A 201 -3.43 10.54 -32.06
CA SER A 201 -2.07 11.10 -32.03
C SER A 201 -1.92 12.32 -31.10
N THR A 202 -3.02 12.95 -30.70
CA THR A 202 -3.03 14.09 -29.79
C THR A 202 -3.19 13.72 -28.32
N THR A 203 -3.48 12.45 -27.99
CA THR A 203 -3.58 11.99 -26.60
C THR A 203 -2.18 11.90 -26.01
N SER A 204 -1.93 12.63 -24.92
CA SER A 204 -0.65 12.56 -24.22
C SER A 204 -0.47 11.23 -23.47
N ILE A 205 0.77 10.90 -23.10
CA ILE A 205 1.09 9.72 -22.28
C ILE A 205 0.29 9.70 -20.97
N GLU A 206 0.22 10.85 -20.29
CA GLU A 206 -0.52 11.00 -19.05
C GLU A 206 -2.04 10.83 -19.27
N GLN A 207 -2.57 11.41 -20.34
CA GLN A 207 -3.98 11.21 -20.69
C GLN A 207 -4.27 9.74 -20.97
N MET A 208 -3.44 9.06 -21.76
CA MET A 208 -3.63 7.64 -22.06
C MET A 208 -3.63 6.78 -20.79
N ARG A 209 -2.74 7.07 -19.82
CA ARG A 209 -2.73 6.39 -18.52
C ARG A 209 -4.07 6.49 -17.78
N ASN A 210 -4.75 7.64 -17.88
CA ASN A 210 -6.07 7.85 -17.27
C ASN A 210 -7.23 7.25 -18.08
N TRP A 211 -7.02 6.94 -19.37
CA TRP A 211 -8.02 6.29 -20.23
C TRP A 211 -8.00 4.75 -20.13
N LEU A 212 -6.87 4.17 -19.75
CA LEU A 212 -6.72 2.73 -19.55
C LEU A 212 -7.46 2.29 -18.30
N ARG A 213 -8.32 1.30 -18.47
CA ARG A 213 -9.09 0.67 -17.40
C ARG A 213 -8.61 -0.76 -17.22
N LEU A 214 -8.33 -1.14 -15.99
CA LEU A 214 -7.91 -2.49 -15.63
C LEU A 214 -8.87 -3.04 -14.57
N HIS A 215 -9.25 -4.30 -14.74
CA HIS A 215 -10.02 -5.05 -13.76
C HIS A 215 -9.45 -6.45 -13.60
N ILE A 216 -9.26 -6.90 -12.35
CA ILE A 216 -8.73 -8.24 -12.03
C ILE A 216 -9.78 -8.96 -11.17
N CYS A 217 -10.14 -10.19 -11.54
CA CYS A 217 -11.02 -11.03 -10.76
C CYS A 217 -10.29 -12.32 -10.38
N PHE A 218 -10.29 -12.64 -9.09
CA PHE A 218 -9.77 -13.90 -8.58
C PHE A 218 -10.90 -14.94 -8.44
N ASP A 219 -10.68 -16.17 -8.90
CA ASP A 219 -11.62 -17.27 -8.70
C ASP A 219 -11.44 -17.92 -7.34
N ASP A 220 -12.14 -17.39 -6.34
CA ASP A 220 -12.17 -17.89 -4.95
C ASP A 220 -13.24 -18.95 -4.70
N ARG A 221 -13.84 -19.56 -5.74
CA ARG A 221 -14.93 -20.54 -5.57
C ARG A 221 -14.47 -21.84 -4.93
N TYR A 222 -13.27 -22.31 -5.25
CA TYR A 222 -12.76 -23.63 -4.90
C TYR A 222 -11.36 -23.57 -4.29
N SER A 223 -11.26 -23.23 -3.00
CA SER A 223 -9.99 -23.08 -2.27
C SER A 223 -9.17 -24.36 -2.06
N GLN A 224 -9.69 -25.51 -2.52
CA GLN A 224 -9.04 -26.83 -2.43
C GLN A 224 -8.42 -27.26 -3.76
N ASP A 225 -8.60 -26.50 -4.84
CA ASP A 225 -8.05 -26.83 -6.15
C ASP A 225 -6.52 -26.77 -6.15
N ASP A 226 -5.89 -27.68 -6.90
CA ASP A 226 -4.45 -27.71 -7.07
C ASP A 226 -3.96 -26.38 -7.68
N GLY A 227 -2.99 -25.75 -7.02
CA GLY A 227 -2.43 -24.46 -7.45
C GLY A 227 -3.16 -23.23 -6.95
N TYR A 228 -4.25 -23.38 -6.18
CA TYR A 228 -5.01 -22.24 -5.64
C TYR A 228 -4.13 -21.30 -4.78
N GLU A 229 -3.21 -21.81 -3.97
CA GLU A 229 -2.28 -20.99 -3.18
C GLU A 229 -1.35 -20.17 -4.09
N ALA A 230 -0.81 -20.77 -5.15
CA ALA A 230 0.01 -20.04 -6.11
C ALA A 230 -0.80 -18.96 -6.85
N GLY A 231 -2.06 -19.26 -7.20
CA GLY A 231 -3.00 -18.29 -7.74
C GLY A 231 -3.30 -17.15 -6.77
N PHE A 232 -3.53 -17.45 -5.50
CA PHE A 232 -3.76 -16.47 -4.44
C PHE A 232 -2.56 -15.53 -4.28
N ASN A 233 -1.35 -16.09 -4.21
CA ASN A 233 -0.10 -15.31 -4.16
C ASN A 233 0.07 -14.47 -5.45
N GLY A 234 -0.24 -15.06 -6.60
CA GLY A 234 -0.24 -14.39 -7.92
C GLY A 234 -1.17 -13.19 -7.98
N PHE A 235 -2.39 -13.35 -7.48
CA PHE A 235 -3.40 -12.31 -7.46
C PHE A 235 -2.95 -11.11 -6.63
N TRP A 236 -2.52 -11.32 -5.38
CA TRP A 236 -2.07 -10.23 -4.53
C TRP A 236 -0.80 -9.56 -5.04
N TRP A 237 0.13 -10.34 -5.59
CA TRP A 237 1.32 -9.81 -6.26
C TRP A 237 0.95 -8.86 -7.41
N MET A 238 -0.03 -9.22 -8.23
CA MET A 238 -0.55 -8.36 -9.29
C MET A 238 -1.26 -7.12 -8.76
N VAL A 239 -2.09 -7.25 -7.73
CA VAL A 239 -2.76 -6.10 -7.09
C VAL A 239 -1.73 -5.09 -6.60
N ASN A 240 -0.70 -5.56 -5.89
CA ASN A 240 0.37 -4.70 -5.37
C ASN A 240 1.07 -3.89 -6.48
N LEU A 241 1.33 -4.52 -7.63
CA LEU A 241 2.02 -3.89 -8.77
C LEU A 241 1.09 -2.98 -9.59
N LEU A 242 -0.13 -3.43 -9.88
CA LEU A 242 -1.01 -2.80 -10.85
C LEU A 242 -1.93 -1.73 -10.25
N GLN A 243 -2.03 -1.64 -8.91
CA GLN A 243 -2.81 -0.59 -8.23
C GLN A 243 -2.42 0.83 -8.62
N PHE A 244 -1.20 1.02 -9.15
CA PHE A 244 -0.68 2.32 -9.57
C PHE A 244 -1.31 2.82 -10.87
N LEU A 245 -2.04 2.00 -11.63
CA LEU A 245 -2.88 2.50 -12.71
C LEU A 245 -4.09 3.23 -12.11
N PRO A 246 -4.40 4.48 -12.53
CA PRO A 246 -5.46 5.29 -11.94
C PRO A 246 -6.80 4.56 -11.88
N ASP A 247 -7.19 3.91 -12.99
CA ASP A 247 -8.46 3.20 -13.11
C ASP A 247 -8.28 1.67 -13.06
N MET A 248 -7.66 1.19 -11.98
CA MET A 248 -7.54 -0.23 -11.66
C MET A 248 -8.52 -0.64 -10.56
N THR A 249 -9.18 -1.78 -10.74
CA THR A 249 -10.07 -2.39 -9.74
C THR A 249 -9.76 -3.88 -9.64
N PHE A 250 -10.06 -4.48 -8.49
CA PHE A 250 -9.95 -5.92 -8.27
C PHE A 250 -11.13 -6.44 -7.46
N THR A 251 -11.44 -7.72 -7.64
CA THR A 251 -12.52 -8.42 -6.94
C THR A 251 -12.25 -9.92 -6.91
N SER A 252 -13.17 -10.69 -6.36
CA SER A 252 -13.22 -12.14 -6.48
C SER A 252 -14.59 -12.61 -6.97
N ARG A 253 -14.68 -13.83 -7.51
CA ARG A 253 -15.93 -14.41 -8.03
C ARG A 253 -17.05 -14.40 -6.99
N LYS A 254 -16.76 -14.71 -5.72
CA LYS A 254 -17.76 -14.63 -4.64
C LYS A 254 -18.16 -13.20 -4.29
N ALA A 255 -17.33 -12.19 -4.55
CA ALA A 255 -17.62 -10.79 -4.24
C ALA A 255 -18.36 -10.03 -5.35
N VAL A 256 -18.36 -10.50 -6.61
CA VAL A 256 -18.96 -9.81 -7.76
C VAL A 256 -20.41 -9.37 -7.54
N HIS A 257 -21.22 -10.20 -6.89
CA HIS A 257 -22.65 -9.94 -6.68
C HIS A 257 -22.97 -9.41 -5.26
N LEU A 258 -21.95 -9.15 -4.44
CA LEU A 258 -22.14 -8.56 -3.13
C LEU A 258 -22.31 -7.04 -3.26
N PRO A 259 -23.11 -6.40 -2.39
CA PRO A 259 -23.13 -4.94 -2.30
C PRO A 259 -21.73 -4.42 -2.01
N GLN A 260 -21.33 -3.34 -2.67
CA GLN A 260 -20.03 -2.73 -2.41
C GLN A 260 -19.97 -2.21 -0.98
N GLU A 261 -18.91 -2.56 -0.25
CA GLU A 261 -18.64 -1.93 1.04
C GLU A 261 -18.21 -0.48 0.83
N ALA A 262 -18.92 0.44 1.47
CA ALA A 262 -18.43 1.79 1.69
C ALA A 262 -17.49 1.75 2.90
N GLU A 263 -16.18 1.63 2.67
CA GLU A 263 -15.24 1.77 3.78
C GLU A 263 -14.85 3.22 4.01
N THR A 264 -15.19 3.71 5.18
CA THR A 264 -14.33 4.65 5.89
C THR A 264 -13.22 3.82 6.51
N VAL A 265 -11.97 4.01 6.07
CA VAL A 265 -10.84 3.59 6.88
C VAL A 265 -11.05 4.25 8.22
N LYS A 266 -11.30 3.46 9.27
CA LYS A 266 -11.11 3.95 10.62
C LYS A 266 -9.62 4.23 10.68
N MET A 267 -9.26 5.49 10.39
CA MET A 267 -8.24 6.10 11.21
C MET A 267 -8.64 5.71 12.63
N GLN A 268 -7.76 5.05 13.36
CA GLN A 268 -7.60 5.52 14.71
C GLN A 268 -7.20 6.98 14.52
N THR A 269 -8.20 7.84 14.39
CA THR A 269 -8.11 9.19 14.88
C THR A 269 -7.67 8.94 16.31
N SER A 270 -6.37 9.12 16.56
CA SER A 270 -5.95 9.81 17.76
C SER A 270 -7.05 10.81 18.04
N VAL A 271 -7.77 10.60 19.14
CA VAL A 271 -8.92 11.40 19.50
C VAL A 271 -8.49 12.83 19.25
N VAL A 272 -9.11 13.51 18.27
CA VAL A 272 -8.96 14.96 18.14
C VAL A 272 -9.74 15.49 19.33
N VAL A 273 -9.11 15.40 20.49
CA VAL A 273 -9.46 16.25 21.61
C VAL A 273 -9.08 17.62 21.10
N ASP A 274 -10.07 18.50 21.05
CA ASP A 274 -9.89 19.92 20.83
C ASP A 274 -9.02 20.46 22.00
N ILE A 275 -7.72 20.24 21.89
CA ILE A 275 -6.69 20.79 22.77
C ILE A 275 -5.98 21.81 21.90
N GLN A 276 -6.14 23.07 22.25
CA GLN A 276 -5.32 24.12 21.67
C GLN A 276 -3.85 23.71 21.81
N PRO A 277 -3.08 23.64 20.70
CA PRO A 277 -1.70 23.20 20.78
C PRO A 277 -0.89 24.25 21.55
N ASP A 278 -0.44 23.86 22.73
CA ASP A 278 0.78 24.41 23.30
C ASP A 278 1.91 24.02 22.34
N GLU A 279 2.57 25.01 21.73
CA GLU A 279 3.60 24.84 20.69
C GLU A 279 4.72 23.87 21.12
N SER A 280 4.91 23.69 22.43
CA SER A 280 5.90 22.78 23.02
C SER A 280 5.69 21.29 22.69
N TRP A 281 4.46 20.86 22.36
CA TRP A 281 4.16 19.48 21.94
C TRP A 281 4.18 19.28 20.44
N ALA A 282 4.28 20.36 19.66
CA ALA A 282 4.13 20.31 18.20
C ALA A 282 5.13 19.35 17.56
N GLU A 283 6.40 19.39 18.00
CA GLU A 283 7.47 18.54 17.47
C GLU A 283 7.24 17.05 17.81
N ILE A 284 6.87 16.73 19.06
CA ILE A 284 6.58 15.35 19.49
C ILE A 284 5.39 14.78 18.71
N LEU A 285 4.35 15.59 18.50
CA LEU A 285 3.15 15.21 17.76
C LEU A 285 3.39 15.12 16.25
N GLU A 286 4.18 16.03 15.68
CA GLU A 286 4.52 16.09 14.25
C GLU A 286 5.43 14.93 13.85
N PHE A 287 6.45 14.62 14.66
CA PHE A 287 7.42 13.57 14.38
C PHE A 287 7.07 12.22 15.03
N GLY A 288 5.98 12.14 15.80
CA GLY A 288 5.52 10.90 16.43
C GLY A 288 6.54 10.31 17.40
N LEU A 289 7.27 11.18 18.11
CA LEU A 289 8.40 10.79 18.99
C LEU A 289 7.95 10.02 20.24
N LEU A 290 6.65 10.10 20.55
CA LEU A 290 5.98 9.33 21.60
C LEU A 290 4.65 8.77 21.08
N SER A 291 4.26 7.61 21.60
CA SER A 291 2.95 7.03 21.34
C SER A 291 1.83 7.85 21.97
N ALA A 292 0.60 7.69 21.47
CA ALA A 292 -0.56 8.39 22.02
C ALA A 292 -0.82 8.04 23.50
N GLU A 293 -0.49 6.81 23.92
CA GLU A 293 -0.63 6.37 25.31
C GLU A 293 0.39 7.06 26.23
N GLU A 294 1.64 7.22 25.78
CA GLU A 294 2.70 7.93 26.51
C GLU A 294 2.41 9.43 26.61
N ILE A 295 1.95 10.06 25.51
CA ILE A 295 1.55 11.47 25.52
C ILE A 295 0.39 11.69 26.49
N ALA A 296 -0.65 10.84 26.43
CA ALA A 296 -1.79 10.93 27.33
C ALA A 296 -1.38 10.75 28.81
N LEU A 297 -0.43 9.84 29.08
CA LEU A 297 0.11 9.61 30.42
C LEU A 297 0.84 10.86 30.93
N LEU A 298 1.78 11.42 30.17
CA LEU A 298 2.52 12.63 30.55
C LEU A 298 1.58 13.82 30.79
N GLN A 299 0.58 14.01 29.93
CA GLN A 299 -0.43 15.05 30.08
C GLN A 299 -1.34 14.82 31.30
N SER A 300 -1.72 13.57 31.58
CA SER A 300 -2.52 13.23 32.77
C SER A 300 -1.80 13.56 34.08
N LEU A 301 -0.46 13.48 34.07
CA LEU A 301 0.42 13.87 35.17
C LEU A 301 0.76 15.37 35.17
N SER A 302 0.18 16.14 34.25
CA SER A 302 0.44 17.58 34.08
C SER A 302 1.92 17.91 33.86
N LEU A 303 2.66 17.01 33.20
CA LEU A 303 4.06 17.22 32.84
C LEU A 303 4.15 18.05 31.55
N PRO A 304 5.12 18.99 31.44
CA PRO A 304 5.36 19.71 30.19
C PRO A 304 5.93 18.76 29.12
N ALA A 305 5.94 19.21 27.86
CA ALA A 305 6.55 18.44 26.78
C ALA A 305 8.04 18.16 27.09
N PRO A 306 8.49 16.89 27.04
CA PRO A 306 9.91 16.57 27.18
C PRO A 306 10.69 16.94 25.92
N THR A 307 12.00 17.13 26.07
CA THR A 307 12.95 16.98 24.98
C THR A 307 13.24 15.49 24.79
N VAL A 308 12.94 14.95 23.62
CA VAL A 308 13.19 13.54 23.28
C VAL A 308 14.62 13.40 22.75
N GLY A 309 15.36 12.36 23.21
CA GLY A 309 16.74 12.11 22.77
C GLY A 309 17.70 13.22 23.21
N TYR A 310 17.66 13.60 24.48
CA TYR A 310 18.47 14.70 25.00
C TYR A 310 19.92 14.27 25.24
N GLU A 311 20.84 14.89 24.50
CA GLU A 311 22.27 14.67 24.63
C GLU A 311 22.86 15.50 25.79
N LEU A 312 23.41 14.83 26.80
CA LEU A 312 24.15 15.45 27.89
C LEU A 312 25.60 15.68 27.46
N GLN A 313 26.05 16.93 27.54
CA GLN A 313 27.42 17.32 27.19
C GLN A 313 28.28 17.57 28.42
N ASP A 314 29.59 17.35 28.28
CA ASP A 314 30.60 17.75 29.27
C ASP A 314 31.02 19.21 29.12
N ASP A 315 32.05 19.63 29.87
CA ASP A 315 32.51 21.03 29.89
C ASP A 315 33.27 21.41 28.61
N ASP A 316 33.72 20.42 27.82
CA ASP A 316 34.39 20.58 26.53
C ASP A 316 33.39 20.50 25.35
N GLY A 317 32.11 20.24 25.64
CA GLY A 317 31.03 20.14 24.66
C GLY A 317 30.88 18.76 24.01
N GLU A 318 31.57 17.74 24.52
CA GLU A 318 31.45 16.37 24.04
C GLU A 318 30.23 15.69 24.65
N ILE A 319 29.51 14.89 23.84
CA ILE A 319 28.33 14.15 24.29
C ILE A 319 28.79 12.95 25.12
N ILE A 320 28.37 12.92 26.39
CA ILE A 320 28.79 11.89 27.35
C ILE A 320 27.66 10.91 27.72
N ALA A 321 26.40 11.30 27.54
CA ALA A 321 25.23 10.45 27.80
C ALA A 321 24.01 10.96 27.01
N GLU A 322 22.97 10.13 26.88
CA GLU A 322 21.70 10.50 26.24
C GLU A 322 20.53 10.08 27.14
N ALA A 323 19.48 10.89 27.19
CA ALA A 323 18.22 10.55 27.86
C ALA A 323 17.09 10.43 26.84
N ASP A 324 16.30 9.37 26.93
CA ASP A 324 15.13 9.14 26.06
C ASP A 324 14.12 10.28 26.18
N LEU A 325 13.84 10.72 27.42
CA LEU A 325 13.06 11.93 27.70
C LEU A 325 13.77 12.80 28.73
N ALA A 326 13.84 14.11 28.47
CA ALA A 326 14.41 15.07 29.41
C ALA A 326 13.55 16.31 29.58
N TRP A 327 13.64 16.91 30.76
CA TRP A 327 13.06 18.19 31.09
C TRP A 327 14.18 19.12 31.57
N PRO A 328 14.87 19.83 30.64
CA PRO A 328 16.11 20.52 30.95
C PRO A 328 15.95 21.64 31.97
N LEU A 329 14.81 22.32 31.98
CA LEU A 329 14.52 23.38 32.96
C LEU A 329 14.42 22.83 34.39
N GLN A 330 13.88 21.62 34.54
CA GLN A 330 13.68 20.93 35.81
C GLN A 330 14.88 20.05 36.19
N LYS A 331 15.85 19.88 35.28
CA LYS A 331 16.94 18.90 35.38
C LYS A 331 16.44 17.50 35.71
N GLN A 332 15.46 17.01 34.95
CA GLN A 332 14.94 15.66 35.10
C GLN A 332 15.14 14.85 33.82
N ALA A 333 15.52 13.60 33.95
CA ALA A 333 15.76 12.70 32.83
C ALA A 333 15.14 11.32 33.08
N LEU A 334 14.55 10.75 32.04
CA LEU A 334 14.11 9.37 31.99
C LEU A 334 15.00 8.61 31.00
N ILE A 335 15.53 7.48 31.44
CA ILE A 335 16.36 6.59 30.64
C ILE A 335 15.69 5.23 30.60
N ILE A 336 15.45 4.69 29.41
CA ILE A 336 14.68 3.46 29.22
C ILE A 336 15.62 2.25 29.13
N ASP A 337 16.65 2.35 28.28
CA ASP A 337 17.43 1.16 27.89
C ASP A 337 18.88 1.14 28.40
N ASN A 338 19.50 2.30 28.68
CA ASN A 338 20.93 2.37 29.02
C ASN A 338 21.21 2.89 30.44
N GLN A 339 21.09 2.00 31.43
CA GLN A 339 21.27 2.34 32.84
C GLN A 339 22.61 3.02 33.17
N ASP A 340 23.67 2.73 32.40
CA ASP A 340 25.01 3.30 32.61
C ASP A 340 25.05 4.83 32.45
N PHE A 341 24.05 5.42 31.78
CA PHE A 341 23.90 6.88 31.63
C PHE A 341 23.35 7.57 32.88
N THR A 342 22.68 6.84 33.78
CA THR A 342 22.10 7.37 35.03
C THR A 342 23.12 8.13 35.88
N PRO A 343 24.26 7.53 36.30
CA PRO A 343 25.25 8.22 37.13
C PRO A 343 25.90 9.43 36.46
N LEU A 344 25.94 9.47 35.12
CA LEU A 344 26.49 10.60 34.36
C LEU A 344 25.56 11.83 34.47
N PHE A 345 24.26 11.63 34.29
CA PHE A 345 23.25 12.68 34.52
C PHE A 345 23.23 13.13 36.00
N GLU A 346 23.22 12.19 36.95
CA GLU A 346 23.25 12.51 38.39
C GLU A 346 24.49 13.33 38.78
N SER A 347 25.66 13.03 38.21
CA SER A 347 26.90 13.79 38.47
C SER A 347 26.82 15.26 38.03
N LYS A 348 25.96 15.57 37.04
CA LYS A 348 25.66 16.93 36.55
C LYS A 348 24.44 17.55 37.26
N GLY A 349 23.96 16.90 38.33
CA GLY A 349 22.88 17.37 39.20
C GLY A 349 21.49 17.20 38.60
N TRP A 350 21.30 16.20 37.74
CA TRP A 350 19.97 15.80 37.27
C TRP A 350 19.35 14.77 38.20
N HIS A 351 18.02 14.82 38.33
CA HIS A 351 17.24 13.75 38.93
C HIS A 351 16.82 12.78 37.84
N VAL A 352 17.09 11.49 38.03
CA VAL A 352 16.99 10.51 36.94
C VAL A 352 16.13 9.33 37.37
N ALA A 353 15.28 8.86 36.46
CA ALA A 353 14.58 7.60 36.61
C ALA A 353 15.02 6.65 35.48
N PHE A 354 15.16 5.37 35.83
CA PHE A 354 15.48 4.32 34.88
C PHE A 354 14.31 3.33 34.78
N GLY A 355 13.80 3.12 33.57
CA GLY A 355 12.67 2.24 33.33
C GLY A 355 11.75 2.70 32.19
N PRO A 356 10.72 1.92 31.86
CA PRO A 356 9.77 2.25 30.80
C PRO A 356 8.96 3.51 31.13
N ILE A 357 8.32 4.10 30.10
CA ILE A 357 7.40 5.23 30.28
C ILE A 357 6.08 4.72 30.87
N ASP A 358 6.04 4.60 32.20
CA ASP A 358 4.86 4.23 32.95
C ASP A 358 4.60 5.14 34.16
N GLU A 359 3.42 5.03 34.75
CA GLU A 359 2.99 5.88 35.86
C GLU A 359 3.93 5.75 37.06
N SER A 360 4.46 4.55 37.33
CA SER A 360 5.33 4.31 38.48
C SER A 360 6.68 4.99 38.34
N THR A 361 7.26 4.93 37.14
CA THR A 361 8.57 5.49 36.80
C THR A 361 8.50 7.01 36.74
N LEU A 362 7.43 7.56 36.15
CA LEU A 362 7.20 9.01 36.09
C LEU A 362 6.86 9.60 37.46
N GLN A 363 6.11 8.89 38.30
CA GLN A 363 5.88 9.32 39.69
C GLN A 363 7.17 9.28 40.51
N HIS A 364 8.10 8.36 40.25
CA HIS A 364 9.40 8.36 40.93
C HIS A 364 10.29 9.54 40.49
N LEU A 365 10.18 9.94 39.22
CA LEU A 365 10.90 11.07 38.65
C LEU A 365 10.38 12.43 39.16
N PHE A 366 9.06 12.63 39.18
CA PHE A 366 8.45 13.93 39.50
C PHE A 366 7.83 14.03 40.90
N GLY A 367 7.53 12.90 41.51
CA GLY A 367 6.86 12.78 42.81
C GLY A 367 7.84 12.55 43.95
N GLY A 368 8.84 13.43 44.07
CA GLY A 368 9.71 13.47 45.26
C GLY A 368 8.86 13.39 46.54
N ASP A 369 9.32 12.57 47.49
CA ASP A 369 8.66 12.26 48.77
C ASP A 369 7.80 13.43 49.29
N LYS A 370 6.48 13.21 49.37
CA LYS A 370 5.59 14.09 50.12
C LYS A 370 5.83 13.98 51.61
#